data_AF-A0A7X7PXZ9-F1
#
_entry.id   AF-A0A7X7PXZ9-F1
#
_cell.length_a   1.000
_cell.length_b   1.000
_cell.length_c   1.000
_cell.angle_alpha   90.00
_cell.angle_beta   90.00
_cell.angle_gamma   90.00
#
_symmetry.space_group_name_H-M   'P 1'
#
loop_
_entity.id
_entity.type
_entity.pdbx_description
1 polymer ?
#
loop_
_entity_poly.entity_id
_entity_poly.type
_entity_poly.pdbx_seq_one_letter_code
_entity_poly.pdbx_strand_id
1 'polypeptide(L)'
;YENLRAVDYPAIAAVTSLHDTRVHYVEPAKWVAKLRAMRTNAAPLLLHVNMEAGHGGKSGRYEHLHEVAREYAFVLAIFQGLPFGGAAP
;
A
#
# COMPACT_ATOMS: atom_id res chain seq x y z
N TYR A 1 4.08 14.22 6.64
CA TYR A 1 4.31 14.52 5.21
C TYR A 1 5.51 15.42 4.92
N GLU A 2 6.24 15.85 5.95
CA GLU A 2 7.10 17.03 5.84
C GLU A 2 8.50 16.69 5.34
N ASN A 3 8.96 15.46 5.55
CA ASN A 3 10.30 15.00 5.20
C ASN A 3 10.38 14.26 3.85
N LEU A 4 9.47 14.56 2.93
CA LEU A 4 9.52 14.02 1.56
C LEU A 4 10.34 14.95 0.66
N ARG A 5 11.22 14.36 -0.16
CA ARG A 5 12.20 15.06 -1.01
C ARG A 5 12.23 14.42 -2.40
N ALA A 6 12.77 15.14 -3.38
CA ALA A 6 12.89 14.66 -4.75
C ALA A 6 14.02 13.63 -4.86
N VAL A 7 13.68 12.35 -4.66
CA VAL A 7 14.63 11.22 -4.68
C VAL A 7 13.96 9.95 -5.17
N ASP A 8 14.77 8.94 -5.46
CA ASP A 8 14.32 7.59 -5.77
C ASP A 8 13.84 6.92 -4.50
N TYR A 9 12.52 6.72 -4.40
CA TYR A 9 11.92 5.96 -3.32
C TYR A 9 11.94 4.46 -3.65
N PRO A 10 12.05 3.58 -2.63
CA PRO A 10 11.88 2.15 -2.85
C PRO A 10 10.45 1.85 -3.30
N ALA A 11 10.22 0.62 -3.75
CA ALA A 11 8.87 0.14 -3.96
C ALA A 11 8.10 0.14 -2.62
N ILE A 12 6.89 0.70 -2.62
CA ILE A 12 6.08 0.89 -1.42
C ILE A 12 4.65 0.40 -1.68
N ALA A 13 4.13 -0.40 -0.76
CA ALA A 13 2.71 -0.71 -0.63
C ALA A 13 2.20 -0.14 0.69
N ALA A 14 1.47 0.97 0.65
CA ALA A 14 0.83 1.55 1.82
C ALA A 14 -0.53 0.87 2.04
N VAL A 15 -0.75 0.33 3.23
CA VAL A 15 -1.99 -0.38 3.61
C VAL A 15 -2.66 0.35 4.77
N THR A 16 -3.98 0.51 4.68
CA THR A 16 -4.81 1.16 5.71
C THR A 16 -6.26 0.67 5.60
N SER A 17 -7.13 1.16 6.48
CA SER A 17 -8.56 0.79 6.50
C SER A 17 -9.45 2.01 6.63
N LEU A 18 -10.61 1.99 5.95
CA LEU A 18 -11.57 3.09 5.94
C LEU A 18 -12.10 3.41 7.34
N HIS A 19 -12.38 2.37 8.15
CA HIS A 19 -12.97 2.51 9.48
C HIS A 19 -11.94 2.44 10.61
N ASP A 20 -10.66 2.71 10.32
CA ASP A 20 -9.66 2.86 11.38
C ASP A 20 -9.90 4.16 12.17
N THR A 21 -10.48 4.00 13.36
CA THR A 21 -10.77 5.10 14.29
C THR A 21 -9.56 5.52 15.13
N ARG A 22 -8.42 4.82 15.03
CA ARG A 22 -7.16 5.20 15.72
C ARG A 22 -6.25 6.00 14.79
N VAL A 23 -6.14 5.58 13.53
CA VAL A 23 -5.34 6.23 12.50
C VAL A 23 -6.15 6.31 11.21
N HIS A 24 -6.72 7.48 10.93
CA HIS A 24 -7.59 7.63 9.77
C HIS A 24 -6.86 7.37 8.43
N TYR A 25 -7.54 6.68 7.50
CA TYR A 25 -7.02 6.37 6.16
C TYR A 25 -6.52 7.59 5.35
N VAL A 26 -7.04 8.79 5.67
CA VAL A 26 -6.59 10.05 5.06
C VAL A 26 -5.11 10.29 5.30
N GLU A 27 -4.58 9.78 6.42
CA GLU A 27 -3.18 9.97 6.77
C GLU A 27 -2.24 9.30 5.74
N PRO A 28 -2.31 7.98 5.51
CA PRO A 28 -1.55 7.33 4.45
C PRO A 28 -1.94 7.80 3.05
N ALA A 29 -3.20 8.15 2.78
CA ALA A 29 -3.62 8.64 1.46
C ALA A 29 -2.90 9.94 1.05
N LYS A 30 -2.84 10.94 1.94
CA LYS A 30 -2.08 12.17 1.71
C LYS A 30 -0.58 11.89 1.54
N TRP A 31 -0.06 10.85 2.18
CA TRP A 31 1.37 10.51 2.14
C TRP A 31 1.73 9.91 0.81
N VAL A 32 0.94 8.95 0.33
CA VAL A 32 1.09 8.37 -1.00
C VAL A 32 0.90 9.44 -2.08
N ALA A 33 -0.08 10.33 -1.95
CA ALA A 33 -0.28 11.43 -2.90
C ALA A 33 0.97 12.32 -3.00
N LYS A 34 1.55 12.73 -1.87
CA LYS A 34 2.78 13.53 -1.86
C LYS A 34 3.99 12.73 -2.37
N LEU A 35 4.13 11.45 -2.02
CA LEU A 35 5.18 10.59 -2.57
C LEU A 35 5.12 10.48 -4.09
N ARG A 36 3.90 10.32 -4.66
CA ARG A 36 3.71 10.26 -6.12
C ARG A 36 4.20 11.54 -6.82
N ALA A 37 3.99 12.69 -6.19
CA ALA A 37 4.46 13.97 -6.70
C ALA A 37 5.97 14.18 -6.52
N MET A 38 6.58 13.61 -5.48
CA MET A 38 7.99 13.85 -5.12
C MET A 38 8.97 12.83 -5.70
N ARG A 39 8.56 11.58 -5.92
CA ARG A 39 9.48 10.53 -6.38
C ARG A 39 10.09 10.86 -7.75
N THR A 40 11.36 10.52 -7.93
CA THR A 40 12.08 10.70 -9.22
C THR A 40 12.16 9.44 -10.07
N ASN A 41 11.60 8.33 -9.59
CA ASN A 41 11.58 7.04 -10.28
C ASN A 41 10.15 6.52 -10.53
N ALA A 42 10.07 5.38 -11.21
CA ALA A 42 8.84 4.66 -11.52
C ALA A 42 8.65 3.40 -10.68
N ALA A 43 9.37 3.23 -9.55
CA ALA A 43 9.21 2.07 -8.69
C ALA A 43 7.75 1.90 -8.21
N PRO A 44 7.24 0.68 -8.02
CA PRO A 44 5.84 0.47 -7.61
C PRO A 44 5.45 1.24 -6.36
N LEU A 45 4.35 2.01 -6.43
CA LEU A 45 3.84 2.82 -5.32
C LEU A 45 2.32 2.66 -5.23
N LEU A 46 1.90 1.74 -4.35
CA LEU A 46 0.52 1.32 -4.19
C LEU A 46 -0.08 1.88 -2.90
N LEU A 47 -1.38 2.17 -2.95
CA LEU A 47 -2.21 2.45 -1.78
C LEU A 47 -3.36 1.45 -1.79
N HIS A 48 -3.45 0.64 -0.75
CA HIS A 48 -4.60 -0.23 -0.49
C HIS A 48 -5.37 0.30 0.71
N VAL A 49 -6.64 0.61 0.50
CA VAL A 49 -7.58 0.95 1.57
C VAL A 49 -8.56 -0.20 1.68
N ASN A 50 -8.55 -0.89 2.81
CA ASN A 50 -9.56 -1.88 3.13
C ASN A 50 -10.87 -1.14 3.47
N MET A 51 -11.88 -1.31 2.63
CA MET A 51 -13.12 -0.54 2.70
C MET A 51 -14.07 -0.99 3.81
N GLU A 52 -13.79 -2.13 4.46
CA GLU A 52 -14.66 -2.75 5.46
C GLU A 52 -13.97 -2.92 6.83
N ALA A 53 -12.63 -2.85 6.89
CA ALA A 53 -11.86 -3.05 8.12
C ALA A 53 -11.76 -1.80 9.01
N GLY A 54 -11.44 -2.05 10.28
CA GLY A 54 -10.93 -1.05 11.23
C GLY A 54 -9.41 -1.16 11.43
N HIS A 55 -8.92 -0.68 12.57
CA HIS A 55 -7.49 -0.66 12.91
C HIS A 55 -6.82 -2.04 12.90
N GLY A 56 -7.54 -3.07 13.36
CA GLY A 56 -7.02 -4.43 13.46
C GLY A 56 -7.08 -5.22 12.15
N GLY A 57 -7.42 -4.59 11.02
CA GLY A 57 -7.73 -5.29 9.78
C GLY A 57 -9.14 -5.90 9.80
N LYS A 58 -9.42 -6.78 8.83
CA LYS A 58 -10.72 -7.46 8.76
C LYS A 58 -10.85 -8.55 9.84
N SER A 59 -11.99 -8.57 10.54
CA SER A 59 -12.31 -9.61 11.52
C SER A 59 -12.86 -10.87 10.84
N GLY A 60 -11.98 -11.68 10.28
CA GLY A 60 -12.32 -12.98 9.69
C GLY A 60 -11.13 -13.92 9.66
N ARG A 61 -11.34 -15.20 10.00
CA ARG A 61 -10.28 -16.23 10.03
C ARG A 61 -9.47 -16.27 8.73
N TYR A 62 -10.15 -16.13 7.60
CA TYR A 62 -9.54 -16.18 6.27
C TYR A 62 -9.17 -14.80 5.72
N GLU A 63 -9.82 -13.72 6.19
CA GLU A 63 -9.55 -12.36 5.71
C GLU A 63 -8.14 -11.90 6.07
N HIS A 64 -7.67 -12.24 7.28
CA HIS A 64 -6.29 -11.98 7.64
C HIS A 64 -5.30 -12.71 6.71
N LEU A 65 -5.62 -13.94 6.27
CA LEU A 65 -4.77 -14.66 5.31
C LEU A 65 -4.75 -13.99 3.94
N HIS A 66 -5.85 -13.37 3.52
CA HIS A 66 -5.88 -12.57 2.28
C HIS A 66 -5.03 -11.30 2.39
N GLU A 67 -5.04 -10.62 3.54
CA GLU A 67 -4.17 -9.47 3.81
C GLU A 67 -2.69 -9.87 3.75
N VAL A 68 -2.32 -10.94 4.46
CA VAL A 68 -0.96 -11.50 4.45
C VAL A 68 -0.55 -11.92 3.03
N ALA A 69 -1.40 -12.66 2.32
CA ALA A 69 -1.11 -13.10 0.95
C ALA A 69 -0.83 -11.91 0.00
N ARG A 70 -1.56 -10.79 0.15
CA ARG A 70 -1.34 -9.58 -0.62
C ARG A 70 0.04 -8.96 -0.35
N GLU A 71 0.42 -8.87 0.92
CA GLU A 71 1.73 -8.33 1.32
C GLU A 71 2.88 -9.17 0.78
N TYR A 72 2.79 -10.50 0.94
CA TYR A 72 3.78 -11.43 0.38
C TYR A 72 3.83 -11.37 -1.15
N ALA A 73 2.68 -11.30 -1.83
CA ALA A 73 2.63 -11.16 -3.28
C ALA A 73 3.37 -9.90 -3.75
N PHE A 74 3.17 -8.77 -3.05
CA PHE A 74 3.90 -7.53 -3.36
C PHE A 74 5.41 -7.72 -3.17
N VAL A 75 5.85 -8.25 -2.02
CA VAL A 75 7.26 -8.46 -1.74
C VAL A 75 7.90 -9.38 -2.79
N LEU A 76 7.30 -10.55 -3.05
CA LEU A 76 7.81 -11.51 -4.02
C LEU A 76 7.88 -10.93 -5.43
N ALA A 77 6.86 -10.19 -5.86
CA ALA A 77 6.86 -9.58 -7.17
C ALA A 77 7.96 -8.51 -7.30
N ILE A 78 8.27 -7.75 -6.25
CA ILE A 78 9.42 -6.84 -6.26
C ILE A 78 10.75 -7.60 -6.36
N PHE A 79 10.94 -8.65 -5.57
CA PHE A 79 12.20 -9.43 -5.58
C PHE A 79 12.41 -10.22 -6.88
N GLN A 80 11.34 -10.63 -7.53
CA GLN A 80 11.40 -11.37 -8.79
C GLN A 80 11.32 -10.47 -10.03
N GLY A 81 11.18 -9.15 -9.86
CA GLY A 81 11.01 -8.22 -10.98
C GLY A 81 9.71 -8.42 -11.76
N LEU A 82 8.68 -8.99 -11.12
CA LEU A 82 7.39 -9.22 -11.76
C LEU A 82 6.65 -7.88 -11.98
N PRO A 83 5.94 -7.73 -13.12
CA PRO A 83 5.22 -6.53 -13.42
C PRO A 83 4.01 -6.35 -12.47
N PHE A 84 3.77 -5.11 -12.06
CA PHE A 84 2.53 -4.70 -11.41
C PHE A 84 1.71 -3.88 -12.42
N GLY A 85 0.52 -4.37 -12.79
CA GLY A 85 -0.37 -3.65 -13.72
C GLY A 85 -0.63 -4.33 -15.06
N GLY A 86 -0.53 -5.66 -15.15
CA GLY A 86 -1.23 -6.41 -16.20
C GLY A 86 -2.63 -6.80 -15.70
N ALA A 87 -3.66 -6.57 -16.51
CA ALA A 87 -4.91 -7.31 -16.33
C ALA A 87 -4.57 -8.81 -16.33
N ALA A 88 -5.08 -9.56 -15.35
CA ALA A 88 -5.09 -11.02 -15.46
C ALA A 88 -5.86 -11.41 -16.75
N PRO A 89 -5.51 -12.53 -17.41
CA PRO A 89 -6.30 -13.05 -18.52
C PRO A 89 -7.75 -13.34 -18.12
#